data_AF-A0A4S8QKE3-F1
#
_entry.id   AF-A0A4S8QKE3-F1
#
_cell.length_a   1.000
_cell.length_b   1.000
_cell.length_c   1.000
_cell.angle_alpha   90.00
_cell.angle_beta   90.00
_cell.angle_gamma   90.00
#
_symmetry.space_group_name_H-M   'P 1'
#
loop_
_entity.id
_entity.type
_entity.pdbx_description
1 polymer ?
#
loop_
_entity_poly.entity_id
_entity_poly.type
_entity_poly.pdbx_seq_one_letter_code
_entity_poly.pdbx_strand_id
1 'polypeptide(L)'
;MVGQPRRCRTGMTNSETSSSEVTEQERLFSIAFDLPDDIAAYAPAPAEKIWAAKTEVKMEVEVRNIPFYVKSIAYGDIVRVRVDHDRRELVFDEFVAESGNSTLRILLKDQSVVSELQSVLRMHGCDWEIDANEVLLAVDVPATGDFRALSTALDELHEAGLIGVQEAAISNRHR
;
A
#
# COMPACT_ATOMS: atom_id res chain seq x y z
N MET A 1 -0.71 -18.61 9.96
CA MET A 1 -1.72 -17.62 9.54
C MET A 1 -1.03 -16.27 9.59
N VAL A 2 -0.65 -15.73 8.44
CA VAL A 2 -0.14 -14.34 8.39
C VAL A 2 -1.37 -13.47 8.59
N GLY A 3 -1.45 -12.77 9.72
CA GLY A 3 -2.55 -11.84 9.99
C GLY A 3 -2.61 -10.78 8.90
N GLN A 4 -3.79 -10.22 8.65
CA GLN A 4 -3.90 -9.06 7.77
C GLN A 4 -2.99 -7.94 8.29
N PRO A 5 -2.21 -7.26 7.44
CA PRO A 5 -1.41 -6.13 7.87
C PRO A 5 -2.32 -5.06 8.47
N ARG A 6 -1.84 -4.38 9.52
CA ARG A 6 -2.62 -3.37 10.24
C ARG A 6 -2.60 -2.07 9.43
N ARG A 7 -3.62 -1.87 8.59
CA ARG A 7 -3.84 -0.56 7.95
C ARG A 7 -4.24 0.47 9.00
N CYS A 8 -3.43 1.52 9.14
CA CYS A 8 -3.77 2.69 9.94
C CYS A 8 -4.60 3.63 9.06
N ARG A 9 -5.93 3.63 9.26
CA ARG A 9 -6.85 4.53 8.55
C ARG A 9 -6.99 5.87 9.25
N THR A 10 -7.13 6.93 8.47
CA THR A 10 -7.62 8.22 8.95
C THR A 10 -9.16 8.26 8.99
N GLY A 11 -9.77 8.32 10.18
CA GLY A 11 -11.20 8.65 10.33
C GLY A 11 -11.92 8.05 11.56
N MET A 12 -12.37 8.91 12.46
CA MET A 12 -13.45 8.67 13.44
C MET A 12 -14.40 9.88 13.45
N THR A 13 -15.65 9.69 13.03
CA THR A 13 -16.82 10.45 13.55
C THR A 13 -18.06 9.54 13.48
N ASN A 14 -18.63 9.25 14.65
CA ASN A 14 -19.90 8.54 14.83
C ASN A 14 -21.09 9.45 14.50
N SER A 15 -22.07 8.93 13.76
CA SER A 15 -23.48 9.23 13.98
C SER A 15 -24.34 8.08 13.44
N GLU A 16 -25.02 7.39 14.35
CA GLU A 16 -25.96 6.31 14.06
C GLU A 16 -27.15 6.84 13.25
N THR A 17 -27.50 6.17 12.16
CA THR A 17 -28.92 5.93 11.78
C THR A 17 -29.01 4.65 10.97
N SER A 18 -29.85 3.76 11.47
CA SER A 18 -30.25 2.47 10.93
C SER A 18 -30.79 2.56 9.50
N SER A 19 -30.10 1.89 8.57
CA SER A 19 -30.73 1.19 7.46
C SER A 19 -29.84 0.00 7.13
N SER A 20 -30.40 -1.20 7.21
CA SER A 20 -29.71 -2.46 6.99
C SER A 20 -29.24 -2.60 5.53
N GLU A 21 -28.05 -2.09 5.23
CA GLU A 21 -27.27 -2.57 4.10
C GLU A 21 -26.64 -3.89 4.54
N VAL A 22 -27.07 -4.99 3.91
CA VAL A 22 -26.31 -6.23 3.96
C VAL A 22 -25.02 -5.94 3.20
N THR A 23 -23.99 -5.48 3.90
CA THR A 23 -22.64 -5.37 3.33
C THR A 23 -22.22 -6.79 3.00
N GLU A 24 -22.26 -7.17 1.72
CA GLU A 24 -21.53 -8.37 1.28
C GLU A 24 -20.10 -8.19 1.78
N GLN A 25 -19.70 -9.05 2.71
CA GLN A 25 -18.35 -9.02 3.26
C GLN A 25 -17.40 -9.26 2.09
N GLU A 26 -16.68 -8.21 1.68
CA GLU A 26 -15.81 -8.25 0.51
C GLU A 26 -14.84 -9.43 0.66
N ARG A 27 -14.99 -10.42 -0.22
CA ARG A 27 -14.20 -11.65 -0.13
C ARG A 27 -12.81 -11.38 -0.68
N LEU A 28 -11.88 -11.09 0.23
CA LEU A 28 -10.48 -10.92 -0.10
C LEU A 28 -9.77 -12.26 -0.29
N PHE A 29 -8.80 -12.27 -1.19
CA PHE A 29 -7.85 -13.36 -1.41
C PHE A 29 -6.45 -12.77 -1.60
N SER A 30 -5.42 -13.59 -1.44
CA SER A 30 -4.04 -13.15 -1.64
C SER A 30 -3.53 -13.46 -3.04
N ILE A 31 -2.66 -12.59 -3.53
CA ILE A 31 -1.91 -12.71 -4.77
C ILE A 31 -0.43 -12.69 -4.40
N ALA A 32 0.36 -13.57 -5.01
CA ALA A 32 1.81 -13.50 -4.93
C ALA A 32 2.37 -12.55 -5.98
N PHE A 33 3.22 -11.63 -5.54
CA PHE A 33 4.10 -10.86 -6.40
C PHE A 33 5.53 -11.35 -6.19
N ASP A 34 6.08 -12.05 -7.17
CA ASP A 34 7.47 -12.49 -7.14
C ASP A 34 8.38 -11.25 -7.16
N LEU A 35 9.30 -11.17 -6.20
CA LEU A 35 10.19 -10.03 -6.05
C LEU A 35 11.48 -10.27 -6.86
N PRO A 36 12.02 -9.24 -7.53
CA PRO A 36 13.35 -9.30 -8.12
C PRO A 36 14.42 -9.64 -7.06
N ASP A 37 15.50 -10.33 -7.46
CA ASP A 37 16.54 -10.82 -6.55
C ASP A 37 17.14 -9.73 -5.64
N ASP A 38 17.33 -8.51 -6.17
CA ASP A 38 17.86 -7.38 -5.40
C ASP A 38 16.92 -6.95 -4.27
N ILE A 39 15.60 -7.06 -4.48
CA ILE A 39 14.57 -6.76 -3.48
C ILE A 39 14.39 -7.95 -2.54
N ALA A 40 14.35 -9.17 -3.09
CA ALA A 40 14.22 -10.40 -2.32
C ALA A 40 15.37 -10.61 -1.34
N ALA A 41 16.56 -10.05 -1.62
CA ALA A 41 17.73 -10.11 -0.74
C ALA A 41 17.52 -9.45 0.63
N TYR A 42 16.56 -8.51 0.75
CA TYR A 42 16.25 -7.83 2.01
C TYR A 42 14.76 -7.84 2.39
N ALA A 43 13.89 -8.36 1.53
CA ALA A 43 12.49 -8.59 1.86
C ALA A 43 12.33 -9.82 2.78
N PRO A 44 11.24 -9.92 3.57
CA PRO A 44 10.99 -11.08 4.44
C PRO A 44 10.77 -12.41 3.69
N ALA A 45 10.47 -12.35 2.39
CA ALA A 45 10.16 -13.50 1.54
C ALA A 45 10.49 -13.17 0.07
N PRO A 46 10.71 -14.18 -0.78
CA PRO A 46 10.97 -13.98 -2.22
C PRO A 46 9.74 -13.51 -3.01
N ALA A 47 8.56 -13.52 -2.39
CA ALA A 47 7.34 -12.97 -2.95
C ALA A 47 6.58 -12.20 -1.87
N GLU A 48 6.01 -11.06 -2.23
CA GLU A 48 5.09 -10.32 -1.37
C GLU A 48 3.65 -10.82 -1.59
N LYS A 49 2.90 -10.99 -0.49
CA LYS A 49 1.48 -11.39 -0.55
C LYS A 49 0.60 -10.15 -0.39
N ILE A 50 -0.11 -9.83 -1.46
CA ILE A 50 -1.01 -8.68 -1.53
C ILE A 50 -2.46 -9.16 -1.49
N TRP A 51 -3.28 -8.54 -0.65
CA TRP A 51 -4.71 -8.77 -0.61
C TRP A 51 -5.39 -8.09 -1.77
N ALA A 52 -6.37 -8.76 -2.36
CA ALA A 52 -7.14 -8.24 -3.46
C ALA A 52 -8.59 -8.67 -3.41
N ALA A 53 -9.42 -7.87 -4.07
CA ALA A 53 -10.83 -8.14 -4.31
C ALA A 53 -11.06 -8.50 -5.77
N LYS A 54 -12.14 -9.24 -6.03
CA LYS A 54 -12.53 -9.56 -7.41
C LYS A 54 -13.11 -8.32 -8.07
N THR A 55 -12.82 -8.15 -9.35
CA THR A 55 -13.58 -7.26 -10.22
C THR A 55 -14.68 -8.03 -10.95
N GLU A 56 -15.47 -7.34 -11.77
CA GLU A 56 -16.41 -7.97 -12.70
C GLU A 56 -15.70 -8.72 -13.84
N VAL A 57 -14.42 -8.39 -14.10
CA VAL A 57 -13.63 -8.99 -15.17
C VAL A 57 -12.87 -10.21 -14.64
N LYS A 58 -13.00 -11.34 -15.35
CA LYS A 58 -12.38 -12.60 -14.95
C LYS A 58 -10.85 -12.44 -14.93
N MET A 59 -10.22 -12.91 -13.85
CA MET A 59 -8.78 -12.83 -13.60
C MET A 59 -8.23 -11.40 -13.44
N GLU A 60 -9.09 -10.39 -13.33
CA GLU A 60 -8.71 -9.04 -12.94
C GLU A 60 -9.19 -8.75 -11.52
N VAL A 61 -8.32 -8.13 -10.76
CA VAL A 61 -8.45 -8.02 -9.30
C VAL A 61 -7.96 -6.65 -8.87
N GLU A 62 -8.64 -6.09 -7.87
CA GLU A 62 -8.31 -4.77 -7.32
C GLU A 62 -7.42 -4.95 -6.09
N VAL A 63 -6.30 -4.22 -6.03
CA VAL A 63 -5.35 -4.24 -4.91
C VAL A 63 -5.98 -3.61 -3.67
N ARG A 64 -5.92 -4.31 -2.53
CA ARG A 64 -6.64 -3.94 -1.29
C ARG A 64 -5.74 -3.71 -0.06
N ASN A 65 -4.42 -3.75 -0.21
CA ASN A 65 -3.48 -3.33 0.83
C ASN A 65 -2.26 -2.63 0.20
N ILE A 66 -1.51 -1.88 0.99
CA ILE A 66 -0.44 -1.01 0.50
C ILE A 66 0.84 -1.84 0.34
N PRO A 67 1.44 -1.96 -0.86
CA PRO A 67 2.61 -2.81 -1.05
C PRO A 67 3.89 -2.25 -0.41
N PHE A 68 4.64 -3.10 0.30
CA PHE A 68 5.91 -2.73 0.93
C PHE A 68 7.09 -2.82 -0.03
N TYR A 69 7.16 -3.87 -0.86
CA TYR A 69 8.35 -4.21 -1.66
C TYR A 69 8.08 -4.22 -3.15
N VAL A 70 6.86 -4.59 -3.56
CA VAL A 70 6.41 -4.49 -4.96
C VAL A 70 6.61 -3.06 -5.47
N LYS A 71 7.08 -2.96 -6.72
CA LYS A 71 7.26 -1.69 -7.43
C LYS A 71 6.13 -1.50 -8.44
N SER A 72 5.78 -0.25 -8.70
CA SER A 72 4.82 0.17 -9.73
C SER A 72 3.38 -0.30 -9.53
N ILE A 73 3.01 -0.70 -8.31
CA ILE A 73 1.64 -1.09 -7.93
C ILE A 73 1.25 -0.28 -6.70
N ALA A 74 0.08 0.35 -6.74
CA ALA A 74 -0.51 1.11 -5.66
C ALA A 74 -1.82 0.49 -5.17
N TYR A 75 -2.30 0.97 -4.01
CA TYR A 75 -3.61 0.60 -3.48
C TYR A 75 -4.72 0.97 -4.47
N GLY A 76 -5.67 0.06 -4.70
CA GLY A 76 -6.79 0.24 -5.62
C GLY A 76 -6.46 -0.01 -7.10
N ASP A 77 -5.21 -0.27 -7.46
CA ASP A 77 -4.86 -0.59 -8.85
C ASP A 77 -5.53 -1.90 -9.29
N ILE A 78 -5.83 -1.99 -10.58
CA ILE A 78 -6.32 -3.21 -11.20
C ILE A 78 -5.16 -3.95 -11.82
N VAL A 79 -5.03 -5.22 -11.46
CA VAL A 79 -4.01 -6.13 -12.00
C VAL A 79 -4.67 -7.40 -12.54
N ARG A 80 -4.02 -8.02 -13.52
CA ARG A 80 -4.34 -9.35 -14.00
C ARG A 80 -3.53 -10.37 -13.22
N VAL A 81 -4.15 -11.50 -12.92
CA VAL A 81 -3.51 -12.62 -12.24
C VAL A 81 -3.64 -13.89 -13.06
N ARG A 82 -2.77 -14.86 -12.79
CA ARG A 82 -2.86 -16.22 -13.32
C ARG A 82 -2.83 -17.24 -12.19
N VAL A 83 -3.36 -18.42 -12.45
CA VAL A 83 -3.25 -19.55 -11.52
C VAL A 83 -1.87 -20.16 -11.65
N ASP A 84 -1.16 -20.27 -10.54
CA ASP A 84 0.02 -21.10 -10.42
C ASP A 84 -0.38 -22.45 -9.80
N HIS A 85 -0.41 -23.50 -10.62
CA HIS A 85 -0.86 -24.82 -10.19
C HIS A 85 0.13 -25.51 -9.25
N ASP A 86 1.42 -25.23 -9.38
CA ASP A 86 2.47 -25.84 -8.57
C ASP A 86 2.46 -25.25 -7.15
N ARG A 87 2.35 -23.92 -7.06
CA ARG A 87 2.25 -23.19 -5.79
C ARG A 87 0.83 -23.17 -5.22
N ARG A 88 -0.17 -23.57 -6.01
CA ARG A 88 -1.61 -23.57 -5.67
C ARG A 88 -2.11 -22.19 -5.21
N GLU A 89 -1.69 -21.15 -5.90
CA GLU A 89 -2.01 -19.76 -5.57
C GLU A 89 -2.23 -18.90 -6.82
N LEU A 90 -2.75 -17.69 -6.62
CA LEU A 90 -2.79 -16.67 -7.67
C LEU A 90 -1.49 -15.88 -7.65
N VAL A 91 -0.94 -15.64 -8.82
CA VAL A 91 0.28 -14.85 -8.99
C VAL A 91 0.01 -13.69 -9.95
N PHE A 92 0.67 -12.57 -9.70
CA PHE A 92 0.63 -11.42 -10.59
C PHE A 92 1.06 -11.80 -12.01
N ASP A 93 0.37 -11.25 -12.99
CA ASP A 93 0.63 -11.46 -14.41
C ASP A 93 0.91 -10.13 -15.12
N GLU A 94 -0.01 -9.17 -14.99
CA GLU A 94 0.07 -7.90 -15.72
C GLU A 94 -0.58 -6.75 -14.95
N PHE A 95 -0.07 -5.54 -15.12
CA PHE A 95 -0.74 -4.32 -14.68
C PHE A 95 -1.84 -3.94 -15.68
N VAL A 96 -3.03 -3.58 -15.19
CA VAL A 96 -4.19 -3.29 -16.05
C VAL A 96 -4.58 -1.82 -16.00
N ALA A 97 -4.78 -1.25 -14.80
CA ALA A 97 -5.24 0.13 -14.67
C ALA A 97 -4.80 0.77 -13.35
N GLU A 98 -4.43 2.06 -13.42
CA GLU A 98 -4.14 2.89 -12.25
C GLU A 98 -5.43 3.26 -11.52
N SER A 99 -5.39 3.18 -10.19
CA SER A 99 -6.36 3.80 -9.28
C SER A 99 -6.29 5.33 -9.26
N GLY A 100 -5.11 5.87 -9.63
CA GLY A 100 -4.74 7.25 -9.39
C GLY A 100 -4.02 7.48 -8.05
N ASN A 101 -4.02 6.50 -7.14
CA ASN A 101 -3.23 6.57 -5.92
C ASN A 101 -1.74 6.37 -6.21
N SER A 102 -0.89 6.83 -5.29
CA SER A 102 0.56 6.58 -5.34
C SER A 102 1.02 5.87 -4.09
N THR A 103 2.18 5.21 -4.18
CA THR A 103 2.81 4.53 -3.06
C THR A 103 4.21 5.06 -2.82
N LEU A 104 4.43 5.56 -1.61
CA LEU A 104 5.74 5.91 -1.08
C LEU A 104 6.15 4.86 -0.05
N ARG A 105 7.46 4.61 0.05
CA ARG A 105 8.06 3.86 1.15
C ARG A 105 8.88 4.80 2.00
N ILE A 106 8.70 4.69 3.31
CA ILE A 106 9.45 5.50 4.27
C ILE A 106 10.19 4.58 5.22
N LEU A 107 11.52 4.66 5.19
CA LEU A 107 12.40 3.97 6.14
C LEU A 107 12.67 4.90 7.33
N LEU A 108 12.26 4.49 8.52
CA LEU A 108 12.60 5.17 9.77
C LEU A 108 14.08 4.93 10.10
N LYS A 109 14.85 6.01 10.21
CA LYS A 109 16.24 5.96 10.70
C LYS A 109 16.32 6.35 12.17
N ASP A 110 15.39 7.19 12.63
CA ASP A 110 15.20 7.56 14.03
C ASP A 110 13.75 7.28 14.46
N GLN A 111 13.56 6.44 15.48
CA GLN A 111 12.22 6.07 15.98
C GLN A 111 11.49 7.23 16.68
N SER A 112 12.20 8.26 17.13
CA SER A 112 11.58 9.42 17.78
C SER A 112 10.69 10.24 16.86
N VAL A 113 10.90 10.16 15.54
CA VAL A 113 10.15 10.92 14.52
C VAL A 113 8.80 10.27 14.14
N VAL A 114 8.53 9.03 14.58
CA VAL A 114 7.36 8.26 14.10
C VAL A 114 6.04 9.00 14.32
N SER A 115 5.87 9.67 15.47
CA SER A 115 4.65 10.41 15.80
C SER A 115 4.47 11.65 14.91
N GLU A 116 5.57 12.36 14.64
CA GLU A 116 5.60 13.52 13.75
C GLU A 116 5.29 13.09 12.32
N LEU A 117 5.99 12.07 11.81
CA LEU A 117 5.77 11.51 10.48
C LEU A 117 4.31 11.09 10.28
N GLN A 118 3.74 10.32 11.21
CA GLN A 118 2.33 9.93 11.12
C GLN A 118 1.39 11.14 11.14
N SER A 119 1.74 12.21 11.85
CA SER A 119 0.94 13.44 11.88
C SER A 119 1.00 14.18 10.54
N VAL A 120 2.16 14.23 9.89
CA VAL A 120 2.32 14.71 8.51
C VAL A 120 1.45 13.87 7.56
N LEU A 121 1.60 12.54 7.57
CA LEU A 121 0.82 11.65 6.70
C LEU A 121 -0.70 11.86 6.87
N ARG A 122 -1.19 11.96 8.12
CA ARG A 122 -2.60 12.26 8.39
C ARG A 122 -3.03 13.61 7.84
N MET A 123 -2.21 14.65 8.00
CA MET A 123 -2.52 15.99 7.50
C MET A 123 -2.70 16.00 5.98
N HIS A 124 -1.97 15.15 5.26
CA HIS A 124 -2.06 14.99 3.81
C HIS A 124 -3.10 13.95 3.37
N GLY A 125 -3.88 13.39 4.31
CA GLY A 125 -4.91 12.39 4.02
C GLY A 125 -4.36 11.03 3.57
N CYS A 126 -3.08 10.75 3.84
CA CYS A 126 -2.48 9.47 3.53
C CYS A 126 -2.88 8.41 4.54
N ASP A 127 -3.01 7.18 4.05
CA ASP A 127 -3.06 5.98 4.88
C ASP A 127 -1.70 5.26 4.78
N TRP A 128 -1.40 4.40 5.75
CA TRP A 128 -0.16 3.62 5.71
C TRP A 128 -0.29 2.26 6.41
N GLU A 129 0.64 1.39 6.06
CA GLU A 129 0.93 0.13 6.74
C GLU A 129 2.37 0.17 7.26
N ILE A 130 2.63 -0.54 8.37
CA ILE A 130 3.95 -0.64 8.98
C ILE A 130 4.38 -2.10 8.96
N ASP A 131 5.63 -2.35 8.59
CA ASP A 131 6.20 -3.69 8.58
C ASP A 131 6.34 -4.27 10.00
N ALA A 132 6.63 -5.57 10.08
CA ALA A 132 6.73 -6.26 11.37
C ALA A 132 7.87 -5.76 12.27
N ASN A 133 8.89 -5.11 11.70
CA ASN A 133 10.02 -4.55 12.45
C ASN A 133 9.81 -3.09 12.85
N GLU A 134 8.67 -2.49 12.50
CA GLU A 134 8.33 -1.09 12.80
C GLU A 134 9.36 -0.07 12.27
N VAL A 135 10.03 -0.38 11.16
CA VAL A 135 11.03 0.51 10.53
C VAL A 135 10.66 0.92 9.10
N LEU A 136 9.78 0.17 8.44
CA LEU A 136 9.35 0.48 7.07
C LEU A 136 7.86 0.77 7.05
N LEU A 137 7.51 1.94 6.52
CA LEU A 137 6.14 2.32 6.23
C LEU A 137 5.90 2.22 4.72
N ALA A 138 4.80 1.57 4.34
CA ALA A 138 4.22 1.66 3.02
C ALA A 138 3.05 2.64 3.08
N VAL A 139 3.13 3.74 2.33
CA VAL A 139 2.22 4.88 2.40
C VAL A 139 1.39 4.96 1.13
N ASP A 140 0.08 4.97 1.28
CA ASP A 140 -0.90 5.25 0.23
C ASP A 140 -1.17 6.75 0.19
N VAL A 141 -0.82 7.38 -0.93
CA VAL A 141 -1.13 8.78 -1.21
C VAL A 141 -2.37 8.80 -2.10
N PRO A 142 -3.51 9.33 -1.61
CA PRO A 142 -4.76 9.30 -2.36
C PRO A 142 -4.65 10.13 -3.64
N ALA A 143 -5.37 9.74 -4.70
CA ALA A 143 -5.36 10.43 -5.99
C ALA A 143 -5.75 11.93 -5.96
N THR A 144 -6.44 12.36 -4.89
CA THR A 144 -6.85 13.74 -4.66
C THR A 144 -5.88 14.53 -3.78
N GLY A 145 -4.81 13.90 -3.29
CA GLY A 145 -3.84 14.49 -2.39
C GLY A 145 -2.91 15.49 -3.10
N ASP A 146 -2.45 16.50 -2.35
CA ASP A 146 -1.38 17.37 -2.82
C ASP A 146 -0.02 16.68 -2.61
N PHE A 147 0.38 15.91 -3.61
CA PHE A 147 1.65 15.16 -3.60
C PHE A 147 2.86 16.08 -3.41
N ARG A 148 2.86 17.27 -4.04
CA ARG A 148 3.99 18.20 -3.96
C ARG A 148 4.15 18.75 -2.55
N ALA A 149 3.04 19.12 -1.90
CA ALA A 149 3.08 19.57 -0.52
C ALA A 149 3.54 18.45 0.42
N LEU A 150 3.08 17.21 0.20
CA LEU A 150 3.54 16.04 0.96
C LEU A 150 5.04 15.81 0.78
N SER A 151 5.55 15.78 -0.46
CA SER A 151 6.97 15.60 -0.76
C SER A 151 7.81 16.66 -0.05
N THR A 152 7.39 17.93 -0.10
CA THR A 152 8.09 19.02 0.58
C THR A 152 8.20 18.78 2.09
N ALA A 153 7.11 18.34 2.74
CA ALA A 153 7.11 18.04 4.17
C ALA A 153 8.00 16.82 4.52
N LEU A 154 8.03 15.80 3.66
CA LEU A 154 8.88 14.63 3.86
C LEU A 154 10.37 14.94 3.61
N ASP A 155 10.68 15.85 2.69
CA ASP A 155 12.04 16.27 2.39
C ASP A 155 12.72 16.93 3.61
N GLU A 156 11.97 17.69 4.42
CA GLU A 156 12.51 18.28 5.66
C GLU A 156 13.03 17.21 6.63
N LEU A 157 12.26 16.13 6.83
CA LEU A 157 12.65 14.99 7.66
C LEU A 157 13.78 14.16 7.02
N HIS A 158 13.78 14.07 5.69
CA HIS A 158 14.80 13.35 4.94
C HIS A 158 16.17 14.02 5.03
N GLU A 159 16.23 15.34 4.79
CA GLU A 159 17.44 16.15 4.85
C GLU A 159 18.00 16.24 6.28
N ALA A 160 17.13 16.19 7.29
CA ALA A 160 17.55 16.02 8.69
C ALA A 160 18.13 14.62 9.01
N GLY A 161 18.09 13.69 8.05
CA GLY A 161 18.60 12.33 8.19
C GLY A 161 17.72 11.40 9.04
N LEU A 162 16.50 11.82 9.39
CA LEU A 162 15.59 11.09 10.28
C LEU A 162 14.83 9.98 9.55
N ILE A 163 14.59 10.16 8.25
CA ILE A 163 13.93 9.17 7.39
C ILE A 163 14.66 8.96 6.05
N GLY A 164 14.39 7.83 5.40
CA GLY A 164 14.60 7.63 3.96
C GLY A 164 13.26 7.58 3.25
N VAL A 165 13.15 8.19 2.07
CA VAL A 165 11.93 8.17 1.25
C VAL A 165 12.24 7.52 -0.09
N GLN A 166 11.36 6.66 -0.57
CA GLN A 166 11.44 6.04 -1.89
C GLN A 166 10.08 6.05 -2.57
N GLU A 167 10.05 6.47 -3.83
CA GLU A 167 8.90 6.31 -4.70
C GLU A 167 8.77 4.85 -5.13
N ALA A 168 7.68 4.19 -4.74
CA ALA A 168 7.40 2.81 -5.13
C ALA A 168 6.52 2.74 -6.38
N ALA A 169 5.49 3.59 -6.43
CA ALA A 169 4.58 3.72 -7.56
C ALA A 169 4.03 5.17 -7.60
N ILE A 170 4.31 5.92 -8.65
CA ILE A 170 3.78 7.29 -8.83
C ILE A 170 2.77 7.27 -9.97
N SER A 171 1.52 7.58 -9.65
CA SER A 171 0.43 7.63 -10.61
C SER A 171 0.54 8.85 -11.51
N ASN A 172 -0.14 8.81 -12.64
CA ASN A 172 -0.19 9.95 -13.55
C ASN A 172 -0.84 11.20 -12.94
N ARG A 173 -1.58 11.07 -11.83
CA ARG A 173 -2.19 12.21 -11.11
C ARG A 173 -1.16 13.03 -10.33
N HIS A 174 -0.02 12.45 -9.99
CA HIS A 174 1.00 13.05 -9.13
C HIS A 174 2.34 13.32 -9.87
N ARG A 175 2.37 13.14 -11.20
CA ARG A 175 3.52 13.48 -12.05
C ARG A 175 3.56 14.95 -12.42
#